data_AF-A0A382H7G4-F1
#
_entry.id   AF-A0A382H7G4-F1
#
_cell.length_a   1.000
_cell.length_b   1.000
_cell.length_c   1.000
_cell.angle_alpha   90.00
_cell.angle_beta   90.00
_cell.angle_gamma   90.00
#
_symmetry.space_group_name_H-M   'P 1'
#
loop_
_entity.id
_entity.type
_entity.pdbx_description
1 polymer ?
#
loop_
_entity_poly.entity_id
_entity_poly.type
_entity_poly.pdbx_seq_one_letter_code
_entity_poly.pdbx_strand_id
1 'polypeptide(L)'
;MVAFTRRQSAQRQHLTIHAREWSNGGSRLIVAYPNGLRKVHCFATDSALLNGTMALQAELTANGWDAVRPLKPGSNMRPEIHSLFARHQDH
;
A
#
# COMPACT_ATOMS: atom_id res chain seq x y z
N MET A 1 2.76 -5.96 -3.40
CA MET A 1 2.20 -6.03 -2.03
C MET A 1 3.14 -5.22 -1.16
N VAL A 2 2.61 -4.34 -0.33
CA VAL A 2 3.37 -3.49 0.59
C VAL A 2 2.89 -3.79 2.01
N ALA A 3 3.80 -3.89 2.95
CA ALA A 3 3.45 -4.07 4.36
C ALA A 3 3.75 -2.76 5.11
N PHE A 4 2.91 -2.40 6.07
CA PHE A 4 3.24 -1.35 7.02
C PHE A 4 3.20 -1.95 8.42
N THR A 5 4.03 -1.41 9.30
CA THR A 5 4.04 -1.77 10.72
C THR A 5 3.84 -0.56 11.58
N ARG A 6 3.16 -0.74 12.69
CA ARG A 6 3.05 0.26 13.75
C ARG A 6 3.41 -0.40 15.07
N ARG A 7 4.17 0.30 15.91
CA ARG A 7 4.32 -0.10 17.32
C ARG A 7 3.13 0.44 18.09
N GLN A 8 2.30 -0.44 18.64
CA GLN A 8 1.23 -0.04 19.56
C GLN A 8 1.48 -0.73 20.89
N SER A 9 1.92 0.05 21.88
CA SER A 9 2.41 -0.46 23.17
C SER A 9 3.53 -1.49 22.99
N ALA A 10 3.40 -2.69 23.58
CA ALA A 10 4.39 -3.77 23.50
C ALA A 10 4.26 -4.66 22.25
N GLN A 11 3.27 -4.43 21.38
CA GLN A 11 3.01 -5.28 20.22
C GLN A 11 3.25 -4.53 18.90
N ARG A 12 3.87 -5.24 17.94
CA ARG A 12 4.03 -4.75 16.58
C ARG A 12 2.81 -5.17 15.78
N GLN A 13 2.05 -4.21 15.30
CA GLN A 13 0.95 -4.45 14.40
C GLN A 13 1.43 -4.43 12.95
N HIS A 14 0.81 -5.28 12.14
CA HIS A 14 1.10 -5.39 10.72
C HIS A 14 -0.19 -5.12 9.95
N LEU A 15 -0.10 -4.25 8.94
CA LEU A 15 -1.11 -4.13 7.90
C LEU A 15 -0.48 -4.47 6.56
N THR A 16 -1.29 -4.94 5.63
CA THR A 16 -0.83 -5.23 4.27
C THR A 16 -1.71 -4.53 3.26
N ILE A 17 -1.08 -4.03 2.21
CA ILE A 17 -1.73 -3.40 1.07
C ILE A 17 -1.41 -4.21 -0.17
N HIS A 18 -2.44 -4.58 -0.91
CA HIS A 18 -2.30 -5.27 -2.18
C HIS A 18 -3.14 -4.56 -3.24
N ALA A 19 -2.49 -4.24 -4.35
CA ALA A 19 -3.13 -3.73 -5.54
C ALA A 19 -3.56 -4.90 -6.44
N ARG A 20 -4.75 -4.82 -7.01
CA ARG A 20 -5.25 -5.78 -7.99
C ARG A 20 -6.03 -5.05 -9.06
N GLU A 21 -5.86 -5.46 -10.31
CA GLU A 21 -6.71 -5.01 -11.41
C GLU A 21 -8.18 -5.40 -11.13
N TRP A 22 -9.10 -4.50 -11.47
CA TRP A 22 -10.55 -4.68 -11.41
C TRP A 22 -11.12 -4.50 -12.82
N SER A 23 -12.25 -5.16 -13.08
CA SER A 23 -12.96 -5.13 -14.36
C SER A 23 -13.02 -3.74 -15.00
N ASN A 24 -12.86 -3.68 -16.32
CA ASN A 24 -12.84 -2.45 -17.15
C ASN A 24 -11.57 -1.59 -17.03
N GLY A 25 -10.42 -2.18 -16.70
CA GLY A 25 -9.13 -1.47 -16.67
C GLY A 25 -8.91 -0.59 -15.43
N GLY A 26 -9.81 -0.69 -14.44
CA GLY A 26 -9.64 -0.03 -13.15
C GLY A 26 -8.69 -0.81 -12.24
N SER A 27 -8.23 -0.16 -11.18
CA SER A 27 -7.40 -0.77 -10.13
C SER A 27 -8.07 -0.67 -8.78
N ARG A 28 -7.93 -1.69 -7.93
CA ARG A 28 -8.32 -1.64 -6.52
C ARG A 28 -7.11 -1.82 -5.60
N LEU A 29 -7.04 -0.98 -4.57
CA LEU A 29 -6.16 -1.18 -3.42
C LEU A 29 -6.97 -1.81 -2.29
N ILE A 30 -6.49 -2.93 -1.77
CA ILE A 30 -7.08 -3.61 -0.61
C ILE A 30 -6.10 -3.43 0.56
N VAL A 31 -6.59 -2.79 1.62
CA VAL A 31 -5.86 -2.58 2.89
C VAL A 31 -6.43 -3.56 3.91
N ALA A 32 -5.60 -4.49 4.38
CA ALA A 32 -5.95 -5.44 5.43
C ALA A 32 -5.31 -5.01 6.75
N TYR A 33 -6.16 -4.67 7.73
CA TYR A 33 -5.79 -4.25 9.07
C TYR A 33 -5.62 -5.46 10.01
N PRO A 34 -4.83 -5.32 11.09
CA PRO A 34 -4.58 -6.41 12.05
C PRO A 34 -5.83 -6.87 12.81
N ASN A 35 -6.86 -6.04 12.89
CA ASN A 35 -8.14 -6.37 13.53
C ASN A 35 -9.08 -7.18 12.62
N GLY A 36 -8.62 -7.61 11.44
CA GLY A 36 -9.43 -8.33 10.46
C GLY A 36 -10.26 -7.42 9.54
N LEU A 37 -10.28 -6.11 9.77
CA LEU A 37 -10.97 -5.16 8.89
C LEU A 37 -10.24 -5.08 7.54
N ARG A 38 -11.01 -5.03 6.45
CA ARG A 38 -10.48 -4.80 5.10
C ARG A 38 -11.14 -3.56 4.52
N LYS A 39 -10.33 -2.61 4.05
CA LYS A 39 -10.80 -1.46 3.26
C LYS A 39 -10.41 -1.67 1.81
N VAL A 40 -11.30 -1.28 0.90
CA VAL A 40 -11.09 -1.38 -0.55
C VAL A 40 -11.25 0.01 -1.15
N HIS A 41 -10.24 0.46 -1.88
CA HIS A 41 -10.25 1.71 -2.64
C HIS A 41 -10.20 1.38 -4.12
N CYS A 42 -11.18 1.83 -4.88
CA CYS A 42 -11.27 1.59 -6.32
C CYS A 42 -10.90 2.86 -7.10
N PHE A 43 -10.09 2.70 -8.12
CA PHE A 43 -9.58 3.78 -8.96
C PHE A 43 -9.84 3.43 -10.43
N ALA A 44 -10.41 4.37 -11.16
CA ALA A 44 -10.76 4.17 -12.57
C ALA A 44 -9.57 4.40 -13.52
N THR A 45 -8.52 5.10 -13.08
CA THR A 45 -7.36 5.47 -13.90
C THR A 45 -6.07 5.29 -13.11
N ASP A 46 -4.96 5.15 -13.83
CA ASP A 46 -3.62 5.03 -13.22
C ASP A 46 -3.22 6.28 -12.44
N SER A 47 -3.62 7.47 -12.92
CA SER A 47 -3.38 8.73 -12.20
C SER A 47 -4.15 8.79 -10.87
N ALA A 48 -5.40 8.30 -10.86
CA ALA A 48 -6.19 8.21 -9.63
C ALA A 48 -5.60 7.17 -8.66
N LEU A 49 -5.11 6.05 -9.19
CA LEU A 49 -4.40 5.03 -8.40
C LEU A 49 -3.14 5.62 -7.76
N LEU A 50 -2.34 6.36 -8.51
CA LEU A 50 -1.12 7.02 -8.03
C LEU A 50 -1.44 8.00 -6.89
N ASN A 51 -2.34 8.96 -7.15
CA ASN A 51 -2.73 9.96 -6.17
C ASN A 51 -3.35 9.33 -4.92
N GLY A 52 -4.23 8.33 -5.10
CA GLY A 52 -4.84 7.59 -4.01
C GLY A 52 -3.83 6.80 -3.19
N THR A 53 -2.80 6.23 -3.82
CA THR A 53 -1.71 5.52 -3.13
C THR A 53 -0.88 6.48 -2.28
N MET A 54 -0.52 7.65 -2.81
CA MET A 54 0.23 8.67 -2.07
C MET A 54 -0.58 9.20 -0.88
N ALA A 55 -1.87 9.49 -1.08
CA ALA A 55 -2.77 9.93 -0.01
C ALA A 55 -2.91 8.86 1.08
N LEU A 56 -3.06 7.59 0.70
CA LEU A 56 -3.14 6.47 1.63
C LEU A 56 -1.84 6.30 2.43
N GLN A 57 -0.68 6.44 1.77
CA GLN A 57 0.60 6.39 2.45
C GLN A 57 0.74 7.53 3.47
N ALA A 58 0.37 8.76 3.09
CA ALA A 58 0.39 9.91 4.00
C ALA A 58 -0.56 9.72 5.19
N GLU A 59 -1.77 9.22 4.98
CA GLU A 59 -2.72 8.88 6.05
C GLU A 59 -2.13 7.84 7.00
N LEU A 60 -1.55 6.76 6.47
CA LEU A 60 -0.95 5.70 7.27
C LEU A 60 0.22 6.23 8.10
N THR A 61 1.13 7.00 7.50
CA THR A 61 2.25 7.63 8.21
C THR A 61 1.77 8.60 9.30
N ALA A 62 0.77 9.43 9.02
CA ALA A 62 0.16 10.31 10.03
C ALA A 62 -0.46 9.53 11.21
N ASN A 63 -0.92 8.29 10.97
CA ASN A 63 -1.44 7.37 11.99
C ASN A 63 -0.35 6.50 12.66
N GLY A 64 0.92 6.79 12.41
CA GLY A 64 2.08 6.10 13.00
C GLY A 64 2.39 4.74 12.37
N TRP A 65 1.91 4.50 11.14
CA TRP A 65 2.31 3.33 10.37
C TRP A 65 3.52 3.62 9.51
N ASP A 66 4.57 2.83 9.72
CA ASP A 66 5.79 2.87 8.95
C ASP A 66 5.76 1.83 7.83
N ALA A 67 6.07 2.23 6.60
CA ALA A 67 6.23 1.31 5.50
C ALA A 67 7.39 0.34 5.79
N VAL A 68 7.08 -0.95 5.84
CA VAL A 68 8.12 -1.98 5.80
C VAL A 68 8.55 -2.08 4.35
N ARG A 69 9.86 -1.90 4.09
CA ARG A 69 10.45 -2.11 2.76
C ARG A 69 9.80 -3.32 2.09
N PRO A 70 9.44 -3.24 0.80
CA PRO A 70 8.67 -4.30 0.14
C PRO A 70 9.34 -5.65 0.38
N LEU A 71 8.58 -6.62 0.91
CA LEU A 71 8.95 -8.02 0.87
C LEU A 71 9.33 -8.30 -0.59
N LYS A 72 10.57 -8.73 -0.83
CA LYS A 72 11.15 -8.94 -2.17
C LYS A 72 10.06 -9.46 -3.12
N PRO A 73 9.82 -8.80 -4.26
CA PRO A 73 8.79 -9.26 -5.18
C PRO A 73 9.10 -10.69 -5.62
N GLY A 74 8.12 -11.59 -5.47
CA GLY A 74 8.02 -12.69 -6.42
C GLY A 74 7.86 -12.09 -7.82
N SER A 75 8.58 -12.62 -8.80
CA SER A 75 8.81 -12.10 -10.16
C SER A 75 7.59 -11.65 -11.00
N ASN A 76 6.36 -11.69 -10.48
CA ASN A 76 5.14 -11.47 -11.25
C ASN A 76 4.35 -10.19 -10.90
N MET A 77 4.89 -9.24 -10.13
CA MET A 77 4.23 -7.93 -9.94
C MET A 77 4.75 -6.90 -10.93
N ARG A 78 3.82 -6.35 -11.74
CA ARG A 78 4.07 -5.31 -12.75
C ARG A 78 4.94 -4.16 -12.19
N PRO A 79 5.95 -3.69 -12.95
CA PRO A 79 6.96 -2.74 -12.48
C PRO A 79 6.43 -1.33 -12.15
N GLU A 80 5.23 -0.94 -12.57
CA GLU A 80 4.72 0.42 -12.31
C GLU A 80 4.37 0.67 -10.84
N ILE A 81 3.89 -0.35 -10.13
CA ILE A 81 3.58 -0.24 -8.70
C ILE A 81 4.87 -0.26 -7.86
N HIS A 82 5.95 -0.85 -8.38
CA HIS A 82 7.25 -0.89 -7.72
C HIS A 82 7.82 0.51 -7.49
N SER A 83 7.72 1.39 -8.49
CA SER A 83 8.26 2.74 -8.40
C SER A 83 7.54 3.61 -7.37
N LEU A 84 6.27 3.33 -7.07
CA LEU A 84 5.46 4.14 -6.14
C LEU A 84 5.87 3.98 -4.68
N PHE A 85 6.46 2.85 -4.33
CA PHE A 85 6.87 2.54 -2.95
C PHE A 85 8.39 2.45 -2.77
N ALA A 86 9.17 2.58 -3.84
CA ALA A 86 10.61 2.34 -3.82
C ALA A 86 11.48 3.60 -3.69
N ARG A 87 10.96 4.82 -3.83
CA ARG A 87 11.80 6.03 -3.74
C ARG A 87 11.17 7.19 -2.98
N HIS A 88 11.50 7.24 -1.70
CA HIS A 88 11.89 8.48 -1.02
C HIS A 88 13.30 8.24 -0.42
N GLN A 89 14.27 7.97 -1.30
CA GLN A 89 15.69 8.01 -0.95
C GLN A 89 16.40 8.82 -2.04
N ASP A 90 17.11 9.84 -1.58
CA ASP A 90 17.84 10.92 -2.28
C ASP A 90 16.95 12.03 -2.88
N HIS A 91 17.11 13.31 -2.52
CA HIS A 91 18.28 14.07 -2.04
C HIS A 91 17.85 15.17 -1.05
#